data_AF-A0A963I8C7-F1
#
_entry.id   AF-A0A963I8C7-F1
#
_cell.length_a   1.000
_cell.length_b   1.000
_cell.length_c   1.000
_cell.angle_alpha   90.00
_cell.angle_beta   90.00
_cell.angle_gamma   90.00
#
_symmetry.space_group_name_H-M   'P 1'
#
loop_
_entity.id
_entity.type
_entity.pdbx_description
1 polymer ?
#
loop_
_entity_poly.entity_id
_entity_poly.type
_entity_poly.pdbx_seq_one_letter_code
_entity_poly.pdbx_strand_id
1 'polypeptide(L)'
;LIVQDLGIARLARQIAPGVALHGSTQMTCTDASACELARELGATRVILARELSLEEIAKIGASTGVEIEVFVHGALCVAYSGQCLTSEAIGGRSANRGACAQACRLPYELYVDGERRDTGERAFLLSPEDLEASALVPELARAGVTSLKIEGRLKGPEYVAAVTRLYRAAVDA
;
A
#
# COMPACT_ATOMS: atom_id res chain seq x y z
N LEU A 1 3.60 -13.74 -7.75
CA LEU A 1 2.43 -13.73 -6.84
C LEU A 1 2.68 -12.72 -5.74
N ILE A 2 1.68 -11.91 -5.39
CA ILE A 2 1.73 -11.04 -4.19
C ILE A 2 0.97 -11.77 -3.09
N VAL A 3 1.59 -11.99 -1.93
CA VAL A 3 1.04 -12.83 -0.85
C VAL A 3 1.14 -12.11 0.50
N GLN A 4 0.15 -12.30 1.38
CA GLN A 4 0.22 -11.80 2.77
C GLN A 4 0.34 -12.91 3.82
N ASP A 5 -0.24 -14.08 3.57
CA ASP A 5 -0.29 -15.16 4.56
C ASP A 5 1.03 -15.95 4.55
N LEU A 6 1.63 -16.15 5.72
CA LEU A 6 2.93 -16.81 5.87
C LEU A 6 2.87 -18.30 5.46
N GLY A 7 1.74 -18.97 5.75
CA GLY A 7 1.49 -20.34 5.33
C GLY A 7 1.39 -20.46 3.82
N ILE A 8 0.64 -19.56 3.18
CA ILE A 8 0.54 -19.48 1.71
C ILE A 8 1.91 -19.18 1.09
N ALA A 9 2.71 -18.28 1.65
CA ALA A 9 4.06 -18.00 1.15
C ALA A 9 4.93 -19.27 1.16
N ARG A 10 4.92 -20.02 2.26
CA ARG A 10 5.64 -21.31 2.38
C ARG A 10 5.14 -22.35 1.39
N LEU A 11 3.82 -22.51 1.27
CA LEU A 11 3.20 -23.46 0.35
C LEU A 11 3.49 -23.10 -1.10
N ALA A 12 3.40 -21.82 -1.48
CA ALA A 12 3.68 -21.36 -2.83
C ALA A 12 5.12 -21.67 -3.23
N ARG A 13 6.09 -21.49 -2.31
CA ARG A 13 7.49 -21.85 -2.53
C ARG A 13 7.71 -23.36 -2.72
N GLN A 14 6.93 -24.19 -2.03
CA GLN A 14 7.01 -25.66 -2.16
C GLN A 14 6.35 -26.17 -3.44
N ILE A 15 5.18 -25.62 -3.79
CA ILE A 15 4.35 -26.09 -4.91
C ILE A 15 4.85 -25.53 -6.24
N ALA A 16 5.28 -24.26 -6.26
CA ALA A 16 5.64 -23.53 -7.48
C ALA A 16 6.91 -22.68 -7.27
N PRO A 17 8.08 -23.29 -7.02
CA PRO A 17 9.32 -22.57 -6.69
C PRO A 17 9.81 -21.59 -7.76
N GLY A 18 9.39 -21.75 -9.03
CA GLY A 18 9.75 -20.85 -10.12
C GLY A 18 8.92 -19.56 -10.17
N VAL A 19 7.86 -19.42 -9.37
CA VAL A 19 7.02 -18.22 -9.35
C VAL A 19 7.59 -17.22 -8.36
N ALA A 20 7.96 -16.02 -8.84
CA ALA A 20 8.40 -14.94 -7.98
C ALA A 20 7.33 -14.61 -6.92
N LEU A 21 7.72 -14.55 -5.66
CA LEU A 21 6.85 -14.19 -4.54
C LEU A 21 7.16 -12.77 -4.10
N HIS A 22 6.14 -11.93 -3.95
CA HIS A 22 6.27 -10.59 -3.40
C HIS A 22 5.46 -10.50 -2.11
N GLY A 23 6.03 -9.93 -1.06
CA GLY A 23 5.33 -9.65 0.19
C GLY A 23 4.33 -8.52 0.00
N SER A 24 3.06 -8.77 0.26
CA SER A 24 1.98 -7.76 0.17
C SER A 24 2.19 -6.66 1.20
N THR A 25 1.73 -5.43 0.91
CA THR A 25 1.57 -4.38 1.95
C THR A 25 0.80 -4.90 3.16
N GLN A 26 -0.11 -5.85 2.99
CA GLN A 26 -0.87 -6.46 4.10
C GLN A 26 -0.02 -7.35 5.04
N MET A 27 1.26 -7.60 4.72
CA MET A 27 2.23 -8.19 5.66
C MET A 27 2.72 -7.18 6.71
N THR A 28 2.40 -5.89 6.56
CA THR A 28 2.77 -4.81 7.50
C THR A 28 4.29 -4.76 7.73
N CYS A 29 5.07 -4.87 6.65
CA CYS A 29 6.51 -4.73 6.72
C CYS A 29 6.88 -3.25 6.94
N THR A 30 7.15 -2.89 8.20
CA THR A 30 7.49 -1.53 8.65
C THR A 30 8.95 -1.35 9.04
N ASP A 31 9.73 -2.42 9.04
CA ASP A 31 11.16 -2.40 9.35
C ASP A 31 11.92 -3.49 8.58
N ALA A 32 13.25 -3.45 8.65
CA ALA A 32 14.12 -4.37 7.94
C ALA A 32 13.94 -5.82 8.42
N SER A 33 13.67 -6.07 9.70
CA SER A 33 13.50 -7.43 10.23
C SER A 33 12.25 -8.10 9.64
N ALA A 34 11.16 -7.36 9.47
CA ALA A 34 9.96 -7.83 8.81
C ALA A 34 10.19 -8.12 7.32
N CYS A 35 11.01 -7.29 6.65
CA CYS A 35 11.39 -7.52 5.25
C CYS A 35 12.27 -8.79 5.09
N GLU A 36 13.20 -9.01 6.02
CA GLU A 36 14.03 -10.21 6.03
C GLU A 36 13.23 -11.48 6.31
N LEU A 37 12.24 -11.44 7.20
CA LEU A 37 11.30 -12.55 7.39
C LEU A 37 10.56 -12.89 6.09
N ALA A 38 10.06 -11.89 5.37
CA ALA A 38 9.43 -12.11 4.07
C ALA A 38 10.41 -12.74 3.06
N ARG A 39 11.68 -12.29 3.05
CA ARG A 39 12.74 -12.86 2.22
C ARG A 39 13.04 -14.31 2.56
N GLU A 40 13.11 -14.68 3.83
CA GLU A 40 13.28 -16.05 4.31
C GLU A 40 12.14 -16.96 3.84
N LEU A 41 10.92 -16.42 3.82
CA LEU A 41 9.73 -17.10 3.26
C LEU A 41 9.74 -17.21 1.73
N GLY A 42 10.71 -16.56 1.07
CA GLY A 42 10.95 -16.65 -0.37
C GLY A 42 10.50 -15.43 -1.17
N ALA A 43 10.15 -14.33 -0.49
CA ALA A 43 9.86 -13.09 -1.19
C ALA A 43 11.12 -12.55 -1.87
N THR A 44 11.02 -12.25 -3.17
CA THR A 44 12.05 -11.54 -3.93
C THR A 44 11.87 -10.03 -3.86
N ARG A 45 10.67 -9.59 -3.47
CA ARG A 45 10.27 -8.18 -3.31
C ARG A 45 9.31 -8.03 -2.15
N VAL A 46 9.37 -6.91 -1.45
CA VAL A 46 8.40 -6.54 -0.41
C VAL A 46 7.76 -5.22 -0.78
N ILE A 47 6.43 -5.20 -0.84
CA ILE A 47 5.67 -3.97 -0.92
C ILE A 47 5.51 -3.43 0.50
N LEU A 48 6.12 -2.30 0.81
CA LEU A 48 6.14 -1.75 2.16
C LEU A 48 4.76 -1.27 2.62
N ALA A 49 4.65 -1.11 3.94
CA ALA A 49 3.58 -0.38 4.60
C ALA A 49 3.45 1.05 4.04
N ARG A 50 2.22 1.58 3.96
CA ARG A 50 1.92 2.87 3.29
C ARG A 50 2.07 4.07 4.22
N GLU A 51 2.16 3.81 5.51
CA GLU A 51 2.31 4.75 6.61
C GLU A 51 3.77 5.15 6.89
N LEU A 52 4.74 4.55 6.19
CA LEU A 52 6.16 4.83 6.39
C LEU A 52 6.56 6.17 5.80
N SER A 53 7.39 6.90 6.54
CA SER A 53 8.10 8.07 6.06
C SER A 53 9.24 7.70 5.10
N LEU A 54 9.69 8.68 4.31
CA LEU A 54 10.85 8.53 3.44
C LEU A 54 12.12 8.13 4.22
N GLU A 55 12.30 8.66 5.44
CA GLU A 55 13.42 8.32 6.32
C GLU A 55 13.38 6.85 6.74
N GLU A 56 12.21 6.35 7.12
CA GLU A 56 12.03 4.94 7.48
C GLU A 56 12.24 4.02 6.27
N ILE A 57 11.73 4.40 5.10
CA ILE A 57 11.97 3.66 3.85
C ILE A 57 13.48 3.59 3.57
N ALA A 58 14.22 4.68 3.72
CA ALA A 58 15.67 4.71 3.51
C ALA A 58 16.42 3.80 4.51
N LYS A 59 16.00 3.78 5.78
CA LYS A 59 16.57 2.87 6.80
C LYS A 59 16.35 1.41 6.43
N ILE A 60 15.16 1.06 5.93
CA ILE A 60 14.84 -0.30 5.47
C ILE A 60 15.70 -0.64 4.24
N GLY A 61 15.72 0.22 3.22
CA GLY A 61 16.48 0.01 1.98
C GLY A 61 17.99 -0.15 2.20
N ALA A 62 18.56 0.53 3.18
CA ALA A 62 19.96 0.37 3.56
C ALA A 62 20.26 -0.94 4.31
N SER A 63 19.23 -1.61 4.86
CA SER A 63 19.38 -2.70 5.83
C SER A 63 18.80 -4.04 5.37
N THR A 64 18.27 -4.14 4.16
CA THR A 64 17.68 -5.38 3.62
C THR A 64 18.24 -5.75 2.25
N GLY A 65 18.27 -7.06 1.97
CA GLY A 65 18.68 -7.59 0.65
C GLY A 65 17.51 -7.86 -0.30
N VAL A 66 16.27 -7.55 0.08
CA VAL A 66 15.07 -7.77 -0.75
C VAL A 66 14.71 -6.52 -1.55
N GLU A 67 14.15 -6.70 -2.75
CA GLU A 67 13.65 -5.56 -3.52
C GLU A 67 12.53 -4.84 -2.77
N ILE A 68 12.53 -3.51 -2.81
CA ILE A 68 11.52 -2.67 -2.14
C ILE A 68 10.58 -2.06 -3.17
N GLU A 69 9.28 -2.25 -2.95
CA GLU A 69 8.21 -1.60 -3.71
C GLU A 69 7.37 -0.71 -2.79
N VAL A 70 7.01 0.48 -3.27
CA VAL A 70 6.17 1.43 -2.51
C VAL A 70 5.02 1.93 -3.35
N PHE A 71 3.87 2.19 -2.74
CA PHE A 71 2.79 2.90 -3.41
C PHE A 71 3.19 4.36 -3.63
N VAL A 72 2.98 4.85 -4.85
CA VAL A 72 3.29 6.24 -5.21
C VAL A 72 2.10 7.02 -5.73
N HIS A 73 1.02 6.34 -6.17
CA HIS A 73 -0.11 7.03 -6.78
C HIS A 73 -1.46 6.37 -6.52
N GLY A 74 -2.50 7.19 -6.34
CA GLY A 74 -3.89 6.80 -6.24
C GLY A 74 -4.40 6.67 -4.81
N ALA A 75 -5.47 5.88 -4.61
CA ALA A 75 -6.21 5.90 -3.35
C ALA A 75 -5.35 5.48 -2.13
N LEU A 76 -5.16 6.43 -1.20
CA LEU A 76 -4.54 6.14 0.09
C LEU A 76 -5.55 5.46 1.04
N CYS A 77 -5.06 4.58 1.88
CA CYS A 77 -5.89 3.87 2.86
C CYS A 77 -5.79 4.58 4.20
N VAL A 78 -6.94 4.83 4.85
CA VAL A 78 -6.96 5.35 6.23
C VAL A 78 -6.58 4.26 7.26
N ALA A 79 -6.75 2.98 6.90
CA ALA A 79 -6.34 1.86 7.74
C ALA A 79 -4.87 1.48 7.50
N TYR A 80 -4.20 1.09 8.58
CA TYR A 80 -2.80 0.66 8.58
C TYR A 80 -2.56 -0.50 7.61
N SER A 81 -1.62 -0.33 6.68
CA SER A 81 -1.19 -1.37 5.74
C SER A 81 -2.33 -2.13 5.02
N GLY A 82 -3.47 -1.45 4.78
CA GLY A 82 -4.63 -2.06 4.11
C GLY A 82 -5.42 -3.08 4.94
N GLN A 83 -5.11 -3.23 6.23
CA GLN A 83 -5.84 -4.10 7.17
C GLN A 83 -7.13 -3.40 7.61
N CYS A 84 -8.16 -3.42 6.76
CA CYS A 84 -9.43 -2.75 6.99
C CYS A 84 -10.58 -3.75 7.09
N LEU A 85 -11.30 -3.70 8.22
CA LEU A 85 -12.54 -4.45 8.45
C LEU A 85 -13.80 -3.59 8.28
N THR A 86 -13.66 -2.27 8.24
CA THR A 86 -14.79 -1.32 8.18
C THR A 86 -15.72 -1.57 6.99
N SER A 87 -15.13 -1.81 5.81
CA SER A 87 -15.90 -2.10 4.59
C SER A 87 -16.73 -3.39 4.69
N GLU A 88 -16.23 -4.38 5.43
CA GLU A 88 -16.95 -5.64 5.68
C GLU A 88 -18.02 -5.46 6.75
N ALA A 89 -17.67 -4.81 7.86
CA ALA A 89 -18.58 -4.59 8.98
C ALA A 89 -19.82 -3.77 8.57
N ILE A 90 -19.65 -2.76 7.71
CA ILE A 90 -20.74 -1.88 7.28
C ILE A 90 -21.52 -2.47 6.10
N GLY A 91 -20.83 -3.07 5.12
CA GLY A 91 -21.42 -3.40 3.81
C GLY A 91 -21.17 -4.81 3.31
N GLY A 92 -20.62 -5.72 4.13
CA GLY A 92 -20.33 -7.11 3.75
C GLY A 92 -19.21 -7.28 2.72
N ARG A 93 -18.48 -6.20 2.39
CA ARG A 93 -17.46 -6.19 1.34
C ARG A 93 -16.06 -6.14 1.95
N SER A 94 -15.40 -7.29 2.04
CA SER A 94 -14.06 -7.38 2.65
C SER A 94 -12.96 -6.76 1.80
N ALA A 95 -12.34 -5.69 2.30
CA ALA A 95 -11.18 -5.05 1.67
C ALA A 95 -9.99 -6.02 1.56
N ASN A 96 -9.84 -6.89 2.57
CA ASN A 96 -8.81 -7.93 2.64
C ASN A 96 -9.00 -9.06 1.61
N ARG A 97 -10.16 -9.10 0.92
CA ARG A 97 -10.46 -10.01 -0.19
C ARG A 97 -10.53 -9.27 -1.53
N GLY A 98 -10.01 -8.06 -1.60
CA GLY A 98 -10.02 -7.24 -2.81
C GLY A 98 -11.37 -6.59 -3.14
N ALA A 99 -12.36 -6.66 -2.24
CA ALA A 99 -13.70 -6.17 -2.48
C ALA A 99 -13.99 -4.78 -1.87
N CYS A 100 -12.96 -4.05 -1.44
CA CYS A 100 -13.06 -2.77 -0.74
C CYS A 100 -14.13 -1.85 -1.36
N ALA A 101 -15.09 -1.42 -0.53
CA ALA A 101 -16.16 -0.50 -0.90
C ALA A 101 -15.81 0.97 -0.65
N GLN A 102 -14.58 1.25 -0.20
CA GLN A 102 -14.11 2.59 0.16
C GLN A 102 -15.00 3.29 1.19
N ALA A 103 -15.43 2.55 2.23
CA ALA A 103 -16.30 3.09 3.29
C ALA A 103 -15.75 4.37 3.93
N CYS A 104 -14.42 4.50 4.05
CA CYS A 104 -13.77 5.71 4.56
C CYS A 104 -14.03 6.98 3.73
N ARG A 105 -14.52 6.84 2.49
CA ARG A 105 -14.88 7.96 1.60
C ARG A 105 -16.37 8.32 1.65
N LEU A 106 -17.13 7.72 2.56
CA LEU A 106 -18.52 8.10 2.82
C LEU A 106 -18.58 9.32 3.75
N PRO A 107 -19.70 10.06 3.77
CA PRO A 107 -19.91 11.10 4.76
C PRO A 107 -20.09 10.51 6.16
N TYR A 108 -19.55 11.19 7.18
CA TYR A 108 -19.61 10.78 8.59
C TYR A 108 -20.00 11.96 9.49
N GLU A 109 -20.74 11.67 10.56
CA GLU A 109 -20.95 12.58 11.69
C GLU A 109 -19.94 12.29 12.79
N LEU A 110 -19.38 13.33 13.43
CA LEU A 110 -18.48 13.18 14.56
C LEU A 110 -19.24 13.22 15.88
N TYR A 111 -19.08 12.19 16.70
CA TYR A 111 -19.57 12.16 18.08
C TYR A 111 -18.37 12.05 19.03
N VAL A 112 -18.35 12.87 20.09
CA VAL A 112 -17.35 12.82 21.17
C VAL A 112 -18.11 12.75 22.48
N ASP A 113 -17.90 11.70 23.27
CA ASP A 113 -18.61 11.46 24.53
C ASP A 113 -20.14 11.45 24.39
N GLY A 114 -20.64 10.95 23.26
CA GLY A 114 -22.07 10.90 22.95
C GLY A 114 -22.67 12.19 22.39
N GLU A 115 -21.90 13.28 22.36
CA GLU A 115 -22.35 14.56 21.80
C GLU A 115 -21.89 14.73 20.35
N ARG A 116 -22.83 15.10 19.48
CA ARG A 116 -22.50 15.45 18.09
C ARG A 116 -21.64 16.72 18.07
N ARG A 117 -20.49 16.66 17.40
CA ARG A 117 -19.62 17.80 17.12
C ARG A 117 -19.95 18.38 15.75
N ASP A 118 -19.98 19.70 15.69
CA ASP A 118 -20.10 20.40 14.41
C ASP A 118 -18.76 20.35 13.66
N THR A 119 -18.79 19.83 12.44
CA THR A 119 -17.63 19.73 11.55
C THR A 119 -17.66 20.79 10.44
N GLY A 120 -18.61 21.73 10.49
CA GLY A 120 -18.83 22.73 9.45
C GLY A 120 -19.15 22.06 8.12
N GLU A 121 -18.47 22.50 7.06
CA GLU A 121 -18.66 21.96 5.70
C GLU A 121 -17.98 20.59 5.48
N ARG A 122 -17.28 20.05 6.49
CA ARG A 122 -16.53 18.78 6.36
C ARG A 122 -17.46 17.59 6.59
N ALA A 123 -17.85 16.94 5.50
CA ALA A 123 -18.64 15.71 5.54
C ALA A 123 -17.78 14.43 5.52
N PHE A 124 -16.61 14.43 4.85
CA PHE A 124 -15.82 13.23 4.57
C PHE A 124 -14.65 13.04 5.54
N LEU A 125 -14.98 12.81 6.81
CA LEU A 125 -14.01 12.90 7.93
C LEU A 125 -12.87 11.88 7.88
N LEU A 126 -13.05 10.75 7.18
CA LEU A 126 -12.06 9.67 7.09
C LEU A 126 -11.43 9.55 5.70
N SER A 127 -11.81 10.41 4.74
CA SER A 127 -11.35 10.29 3.36
C SER A 127 -9.98 10.94 3.21
N PRO A 128 -8.90 10.17 2.97
CA PRO A 128 -7.65 10.78 2.56
C PRO A 128 -7.77 11.34 1.14
N GLU A 129 -6.92 12.31 0.83
CA GLU A 129 -6.62 12.66 -0.55
C GLU A 129 -5.89 11.49 -1.24
N ASP A 130 -5.93 11.47 -2.57
CA ASP A 130 -5.16 10.50 -3.33
C ASP A 130 -3.67 10.82 -3.19
N LEU A 131 -2.86 9.77 -3.10
CA LEU A 131 -1.41 9.88 -3.10
C LEU A 131 -0.95 10.30 -4.49
N GLU A 132 -0.04 11.27 -4.54
CA GLU A 132 0.73 11.69 -5.70
C GLU A 132 2.16 11.93 -5.20
N ALA A 133 3.11 11.15 -5.68
CA ALA A 133 4.48 11.14 -5.20
C ALA A 133 5.49 11.24 -6.34
N SER A 134 5.10 11.73 -7.53
CA SER A 134 5.98 11.89 -8.69
C SER A 134 7.19 12.76 -8.37
N ALA A 135 7.00 13.83 -7.59
CA ALA A 135 8.10 14.71 -7.17
C ALA A 135 9.10 14.05 -6.21
N LEU A 136 8.72 12.97 -5.52
CA LEU A 136 9.56 12.25 -4.56
C LEU A 136 10.32 11.07 -5.19
N VAL A 137 10.14 10.81 -6.49
CA VAL A 137 10.78 9.67 -7.17
C VAL A 137 12.30 9.67 -7.02
N PRO A 138 13.03 10.81 -7.18
CA PRO A 138 14.47 10.83 -6.97
C PRO A 138 14.89 10.45 -5.55
N GLU A 139 14.16 10.95 -4.54
CA GLU A 139 14.37 10.58 -3.14
C GLU A 139 14.09 9.11 -2.86
N LEU A 140 13.00 8.57 -3.39
CA LEU A 140 12.65 7.16 -3.24
C LEU A 140 13.71 6.24 -3.86
N ALA A 141 14.22 6.60 -5.04
CA ALA A 141 15.32 5.88 -5.67
C ALA A 141 16.59 5.91 -4.79
N ARG A 142 16.95 7.08 -4.24
CA ARG A 142 18.07 7.20 -3.29
C ARG A 142 17.85 6.41 -2.00
N ALA A 143 16.59 6.25 -1.57
CA ALA A 143 16.21 5.46 -0.40
C ALA A 143 16.25 3.93 -0.66
N GLY A 144 16.62 3.48 -1.86
CA GLY A 144 16.73 2.06 -2.19
C GLY A 144 15.42 1.43 -2.69
N VAL A 145 14.40 2.23 -3.03
CA VAL A 145 13.18 1.74 -3.67
C VAL A 145 13.50 1.30 -5.10
N THR A 146 13.15 0.06 -5.44
CA THR A 146 13.42 -0.53 -6.76
C THR A 146 12.17 -0.61 -7.63
N SER A 147 10.97 -0.45 -7.05
CA SER A 147 9.71 -0.49 -7.80
C SER A 147 8.68 0.50 -7.27
N LEU A 148 8.00 1.18 -8.19
CA LEU A 148 6.94 2.14 -7.90
C LEU A 148 5.58 1.50 -8.22
N LYS A 149 4.67 1.52 -7.24
CA LYS A 149 3.35 0.90 -7.35
C LYS A 149 2.26 1.94 -7.52
N ILE A 150 1.49 1.79 -8.60
CA ILE A 150 0.36 2.66 -8.95
C ILE A 150 -0.94 1.90 -8.68
N GLU A 151 -1.91 2.54 -8.01
CA GLU A 151 -3.27 2.00 -7.87
C GLU A 151 -4.03 2.18 -9.19
N GLY A 152 -4.22 1.07 -9.91
CA GLY A 152 -4.92 1.00 -11.18
C GLY A 152 -6.20 0.16 -11.18
N ARG A 153 -6.58 -0.45 -10.05
CA ARG A 153 -7.75 -1.33 -9.98
C ARG A 153 -9.02 -0.51 -10.26
N LEU A 154 -9.84 -1.00 -11.19
CA LEU A 154 -11.06 -0.33 -11.68
C LEU A 154 -10.81 1.02 -12.39
N LYS A 155 -9.56 1.35 -12.73
CA LYS A 155 -9.24 2.55 -13.52
C LYS A 155 -9.25 2.23 -15.02
N GLY A 156 -9.68 3.19 -15.83
CA GLY A 156 -9.68 3.08 -17.28
C GLY A 156 -8.28 3.11 -17.90
N PRO A 157 -8.13 2.65 -19.15
CA PRO A 157 -6.85 2.63 -19.84
C PRO A 157 -6.21 4.03 -19.97
N GLU A 158 -7.02 5.09 -20.09
CA GLU A 158 -6.54 6.47 -20.18
C GLU A 158 -5.83 6.91 -18.91
N TYR A 159 -6.40 6.58 -17.74
CA TYR A 159 -5.79 6.83 -16.44
C TYR A 159 -4.47 6.08 -16.31
N VAL A 160 -4.46 4.78 -16.62
CA VAL A 160 -3.25 3.95 -16.53
C VAL A 160 -2.14 4.52 -17.42
N ALA A 161 -2.49 4.93 -18.65
CA ALA A 161 -1.53 5.50 -19.58
C ALA A 161 -1.01 6.87 -19.11
N ALA A 162 -1.87 7.74 -18.58
CA ALA A 162 -1.47 9.05 -18.08
C ALA A 162 -0.55 8.94 -16.86
N VAL A 163 -0.94 8.16 -15.85
CA VAL A 163 -0.16 8.02 -14.62
C VAL A 163 1.16 7.29 -14.88
N THR A 164 1.16 6.24 -15.70
CA THR A 164 2.42 5.54 -16.03
C THR A 164 3.38 6.45 -16.80
N ARG A 165 2.90 7.31 -17.70
CA ARG A 165 3.74 8.32 -18.37
C ARG A 165 4.32 9.34 -17.39
N LEU A 166 3.52 9.81 -16.44
CA LEU A 166 3.98 10.73 -15.38
C LEU A 166 5.16 10.14 -14.61
N TYR A 167 5.02 8.91 -14.10
CA TYR A 167 6.10 8.26 -13.34
C TYR A 167 7.28 7.86 -14.22
N ARG A 168 7.08 7.51 -15.49
CA ARG A 168 8.20 7.28 -16.41
C ARG A 168 9.05 8.54 -16.55
N ALA A 169 8.41 9.69 -16.81
CA ALA A 169 9.11 10.96 -16.89
C ALA A 169 9.83 11.32 -15.58
N ALA A 170 9.20 11.07 -14.43
CA ALA A 170 9.83 11.31 -13.13
C ALA A 170 11.04 10.40 -12.84
N VAL A 171 11.07 9.16 -13.36
CA VAL A 171 12.22 8.26 -13.25
C VAL A 171 13.34 8.63 -14.24
N ASP A 172 12.99 9.24 -15.38
CA ASP A 172 13.96 9.68 -16.41
C ASP A 172 14.63 11.04 -16.11
N ALA A 173 14.09 11.82 -15.16
CA ALA A 173 14.58 13.14 -14.78
C ALA A 173 15.82 13.08 -13.88
#